data_AF-A0AAX3S2Y8-F1
#
_entry.id   AF-A0AAX3S2Y8-F1
#
_cell.length_a   1.000
_cell.length_b   1.000
_cell.length_c   1.000
_cell.angle_alpha   90.00
_cell.angle_beta   90.00
_cell.angle_gamma   90.00
#
_symmetry.space_group_name_H-M   'P 1'
#
loop_
_entity.id
_entity.type
_entity.pdbx_description
1 polymer ?
#
loop_
_entity_poly.entity_id
_entity_poly.type
_entity_poly.pdbx_seq_one_letter_code
_entity_poly.pdbx_strand_id
1 'polypeptide(L)'
;MTNNDSLWLLLRRYFPKIDIKHWEITPLAGLSGGTYRLRAALADQVVELIARAQGQVQHALYVNRRKEAKVLQQLHGFGQAPKQLARNRDWLLLSWCDGQHPSHIQYLSPEFQSLLAATIAKLHTQPLLSYPLQLRQEMAHYGELIDPKRKTPRWLRWHKYFLSAPMPKTLKLAPAHMDIHRGNILYTEDNSIILLDWEYAANTDIGLSLETYFQANQLNTQQRHDFLSEYCNKHQSYTDAERLAAQCRQWTPWVKYMMLMWYEVQWNQSQNSDFLLHSGALRQYFHLPY
;
A
#
# COMPACT_ATOMS: atom_id res chain seq x y z
N MET A 1 13.92 -28.10 3.79
CA MET A 1 13.84 -27.18 4.94
C MET A 1 12.41 -26.71 5.01
N THR A 2 11.78 -26.85 6.17
CA THR A 2 10.44 -26.30 6.39
C THR A 2 10.52 -24.76 6.42
N ASN A 3 9.39 -24.08 6.18
CA ASN A 3 9.36 -22.61 6.22
C ASN A 3 9.82 -22.06 7.59
N ASN A 4 9.61 -22.81 8.67
CA ASN A 4 10.05 -22.43 10.01
C ASN A 4 11.57 -22.57 10.19
N ASP A 5 12.21 -23.59 9.60
CA ASP A 5 13.67 -23.75 9.69
C ASP A 5 14.42 -22.56 9.07
N SER A 6 13.91 -22.04 7.94
CA SER A 6 14.54 -20.90 7.28
C SER A 6 14.37 -19.60 8.08
N LEU A 7 13.25 -19.42 8.79
CA LEU A 7 13.07 -18.32 9.73
C LEU A 7 14.07 -18.39 10.89
N TRP A 8 14.25 -19.56 11.50
CA TRP A 8 15.17 -19.74 12.62
C TRP A 8 16.63 -19.47 12.25
N LEU A 9 17.05 -19.91 11.06
CA LEU A 9 18.39 -19.60 10.54
C LEU A 9 18.59 -18.09 10.34
N LEU A 10 17.56 -17.39 9.85
CA LEU A 10 17.60 -15.94 9.67
C LEU A 10 17.72 -15.21 11.01
N LEU A 11 16.93 -15.62 12.01
CA LEU A 11 16.97 -15.07 13.36
C LEU A 11 18.32 -15.31 14.04
N ARG A 12 18.87 -16.53 13.99
CA ARG A 12 20.20 -16.82 14.55
C ARG A 12 21.29 -15.97 13.90
N ARG A 13 21.19 -15.69 12.60
CA ARG A 13 22.17 -14.87 11.89
C ARG A 13 22.12 -13.40 12.32
N TYR A 14 20.91 -12.85 12.49
CA TYR A 14 20.72 -11.42 12.75
C TYR A 14 20.68 -11.08 14.25
N PHE A 15 20.23 -12.02 15.09
CA PHE A 15 20.16 -11.94 16.55
C PHE A 15 20.91 -13.12 17.19
N PRO A 16 22.23 -13.25 16.99
CA PRO A 16 23.01 -14.42 17.43
C PRO A 16 23.04 -14.62 18.95
N LYS A 17 22.71 -13.57 19.72
CA LYS A 17 22.67 -13.60 21.18
C LYS A 17 21.33 -14.11 21.74
N ILE A 18 20.33 -14.33 20.90
CA ILE A 18 18.98 -14.75 21.30
C ILE A 18 18.79 -16.21 20.89
N ASP A 19 18.70 -17.10 21.87
CA ASP A 19 18.36 -18.50 21.61
C ASP A 19 16.94 -18.60 21.03
N ILE A 20 16.73 -19.53 20.10
CA ILE A 20 15.45 -19.79 19.42
C ILE A 20 14.32 -20.01 20.43
N LYS A 21 14.59 -20.68 21.55
CA LYS A 21 13.61 -20.95 22.61
C LYS A 21 13.03 -19.70 23.29
N HIS A 22 13.68 -18.55 23.14
CA HIS A 22 13.21 -17.29 23.73
C HIS A 22 12.32 -16.49 22.78
N TRP A 23 12.13 -16.94 21.54
CA TRP A 23 11.25 -16.29 20.59
C TRP A 23 9.82 -16.81 20.72
N GLU A 24 8.90 -15.89 21.00
CA GLU A 24 7.47 -16.07 20.87
C GLU A 24 7.04 -15.64 19.46
N ILE A 25 6.29 -16.50 18.77
CA ILE A 25 5.74 -16.23 17.43
C ILE A 25 4.23 -16.16 17.54
N THR A 26 3.66 -15.00 17.24
CA THR A 26 2.22 -14.79 17.23
C THR A 26 1.76 -14.35 15.85
N PRO A 27 0.78 -15.04 15.22
CA PRO A 27 0.23 -14.59 13.94
C PRO A 27 -0.47 -13.23 14.11
N LEU A 28 -0.28 -12.34 13.14
CA LEU A 28 -1.02 -11.09 13.05
C LEU A 28 -2.10 -11.20 11.96
N ALA A 29 -3.27 -10.65 12.24
CA ALA A 29 -4.37 -10.60 11.27
C ALA A 29 -4.03 -9.65 10.11
N GLY A 30 -4.34 -10.04 8.88
CA GLY A 30 -4.14 -9.23 7.68
C GLY A 30 -4.64 -9.95 6.41
N LEU A 31 -4.97 -9.19 5.37
CA LEU A 31 -5.59 -9.70 4.13
C LEU A 31 -4.69 -10.68 3.35
N SER A 32 -3.37 -10.49 3.39
CA SER A 32 -2.40 -11.28 2.60
C SER A 32 -1.93 -12.57 3.29
N GLY A 33 -2.29 -12.77 4.56
CA GLY A 33 -1.80 -13.88 5.40
C GLY A 33 -0.27 -13.90 5.58
N GLY A 34 0.22 -14.55 6.63
CA GLY A 34 1.67 -14.80 6.78
C GLY A 34 2.49 -13.63 7.34
N THR A 35 1.87 -12.71 8.08
CA THR A 35 2.58 -11.74 8.93
C THR A 35 2.53 -12.21 10.37
N TYR A 36 3.67 -12.17 11.06
CA TYR A 36 3.83 -12.64 12.43
C TYR A 36 4.56 -11.60 13.26
N ARG A 37 4.14 -11.42 14.50
CA ARG A 37 4.91 -10.72 15.54
C ARG A 37 5.88 -11.71 16.14
N LEU A 38 7.16 -11.37 16.14
CA LEU A 38 8.17 -12.11 16.89
C LEU A 38 8.61 -11.25 18.08
N ARG A 39 8.59 -11.85 19.27
CA ARG A 39 8.97 -11.19 20.51
C ARG A 39 9.96 -12.07 21.27
N ALA A 40 11.04 -11.47 21.76
CA ALA A 40 11.97 -12.14 22.66
C ALA A 40 12.22 -11.26 23.88
N ALA A 41 11.88 -11.77 25.06
CA ALA A 41 12.19 -11.13 26.34
C ALA A 41 13.53 -11.67 26.87
N LEU A 42 14.52 -10.80 26.94
CA LEU A 42 15.80 -11.04 27.61
C LEU A 42 15.81 -10.27 28.93
N ALA A 43 16.70 -10.63 29.86
CA ALA A 43 16.74 -10.08 31.22
C ALA A 43 16.60 -8.54 31.29
N ASP A 44 17.25 -7.81 30.39
CA ASP A 44 17.28 -6.34 30.40
C ASP A 44 16.68 -5.69 29.14
N GLN A 45 16.12 -6.46 28.21
CA GLN A 45 15.60 -5.92 26.95
C GLN A 45 14.52 -6.81 26.33
N VAL A 46 13.53 -6.17 25.72
CA VAL A 46 12.55 -6.85 24.85
C VAL A 46 12.90 -6.51 23.41
N VAL A 47 13.07 -7.55 22.59
CA VAL A 47 13.22 -7.40 21.14
C VAL A 47 11.90 -7.75 20.47
N GLU A 48 11.37 -6.81 19.72
CA GLU A 48 10.12 -6.96 18.96
C GLU A 48 10.35 -6.70 17.48
N LEU A 49 9.80 -7.56 16.63
CA LEU A 49 9.91 -7.41 15.20
C LEU A 49 8.72 -8.05 14.46
N ILE A 50 8.57 -7.68 13.20
CA ILE A 50 7.59 -8.26 12.28
C ILE A 50 8.31 -9.22 11.34
N ALA A 51 7.79 -10.44 11.20
CA ALA A 51 8.20 -11.40 10.20
C ALA A 51 7.10 -11.57 9.15
N ARG A 52 7.42 -11.36 7.87
CA ARG A 52 6.51 -11.58 6.75
C ARG A 52 7.01 -12.78 5.93
N ALA A 53 6.17 -13.80 5.79
CA ALA A 53 6.42 -14.97 4.95
C ALA A 53 6.19 -14.64 3.47
N GLN A 54 7.00 -15.23 2.60
CA GLN A 54 6.79 -15.25 1.15
C GLN A 54 5.87 -16.44 0.80
N GLY A 55 4.58 -16.18 0.56
CA GLY A 55 3.59 -17.21 0.23
C GLY A 55 3.22 -17.30 -1.26
N GLN A 56 2.71 -18.46 -1.72
CA GLN A 56 2.23 -18.63 -3.10
C GLN A 56 0.99 -17.79 -3.44
N VAL A 57 0.05 -17.63 -2.50
CA VAL A 57 -1.16 -16.79 -2.68
C VAL A 57 -0.80 -15.32 -2.94
N GLN A 58 0.30 -14.86 -2.36
CA GLN A 58 0.79 -13.48 -2.49
C GLN A 58 1.32 -13.17 -3.91
N HIS A 59 1.75 -14.17 -4.68
CA HIS A 59 2.22 -13.96 -6.05
C HIS A 59 1.11 -13.55 -7.03
N ALA A 60 -0.15 -13.91 -6.77
CA ALA A 60 -1.28 -13.59 -7.64
C ALA A 60 -1.71 -12.11 -7.59
N LEU A 61 -1.16 -11.32 -6.66
CA LEU A 61 -1.53 -9.92 -6.43
C LEU A 61 -0.30 -8.98 -6.44
N TYR A 62 0.77 -9.33 -7.17
CA TYR A 62 2.02 -8.54 -7.27
C TYR A 62 2.78 -8.32 -5.96
N VAL A 63 2.44 -9.03 -4.89
CA VAL A 63 3.15 -8.91 -3.62
C VAL A 63 4.51 -9.59 -3.71
N ASN A 64 5.56 -8.79 -3.61
CA ASN A 64 6.94 -9.24 -3.72
C ASN A 64 7.76 -8.74 -2.52
N ARG A 65 8.08 -9.63 -1.57
CA ARG A 65 8.84 -9.25 -0.37
C ARG A 65 10.26 -8.79 -0.68
N ARG A 66 10.84 -9.17 -1.83
CA ARG A 66 12.13 -8.60 -2.27
C ARG A 66 11.99 -7.15 -2.70
N LYS A 67 10.90 -6.82 -3.40
CA LYS A 67 10.54 -5.45 -3.77
C LYS A 67 10.36 -4.62 -2.51
N GLU A 68 9.48 -5.06 -1.61
CA GLU A 68 9.20 -4.37 -0.35
C GLU A 68 10.47 -4.13 0.48
N ALA A 69 11.30 -5.16 0.69
CA ALA A 69 12.55 -5.02 1.43
C ALA A 69 13.48 -3.96 0.82
N LYS A 70 13.61 -3.93 -0.52
CA LYS A 70 14.44 -2.94 -1.21
C LYS A 70 13.83 -1.54 -1.12
N VAL A 71 12.51 -1.41 -1.21
CA VAL A 71 11.82 -0.12 -1.01
C VAL A 71 12.10 0.43 0.39
N LEU A 72 11.93 -0.38 1.43
CA LEU A 72 12.18 0.02 2.81
C LEU A 72 13.65 0.37 3.06
N GLN A 73 14.60 -0.33 2.42
CA GLN A 73 16.01 0.05 2.44
C GLN A 73 16.26 1.42 1.78
N GLN A 74 15.66 1.68 0.62
CA GLN A 74 15.78 2.97 -0.07
C GLN A 74 15.13 4.13 0.69
N LEU A 75 14.09 3.84 1.50
CA LEU A 75 13.36 4.82 2.30
C LEU A 75 13.90 4.99 3.73
N HIS A 76 15.11 4.51 4.03
CA HIS A 76 15.69 4.64 5.37
C HIS A 76 15.69 6.09 5.90
N GLY A 77 15.91 7.08 5.02
CA GLY A 77 15.87 8.51 5.38
C GLY A 77 14.48 9.11 5.60
N PHE A 78 13.40 8.42 5.20
CA PHE A 78 12.03 8.92 5.35
C PHE A 78 11.60 8.96 6.83
N GLY A 79 12.04 7.97 7.62
CA GLY A 79 11.80 7.90 9.06
C GLY A 79 10.37 7.59 9.50
N GLN A 80 9.43 7.44 8.56
CA GLN A 80 8.00 7.19 8.80
C GLN A 80 7.55 5.86 8.15
N ALA A 81 8.43 4.86 8.19
CA ALA A 81 8.23 3.51 7.68
C ALA A 81 8.99 2.50 8.56
N PRO A 82 8.58 1.22 8.61
CA PRO A 82 9.36 0.17 9.28
C PRO A 82 10.76 0.04 8.70
N LYS A 83 11.75 -0.24 9.55
CA LYS A 83 13.11 -0.53 9.11
C LYS A 83 13.18 -1.96 8.59
N GLN A 84 13.79 -2.15 7.42
CA GLN A 84 14.16 -3.48 6.97
C GLN A 84 15.35 -3.99 7.79
N LEU A 85 15.15 -5.09 8.52
CA LEU A 85 16.19 -5.67 9.38
C LEU A 85 16.97 -6.74 8.65
N ALA A 86 16.27 -7.80 8.20
CA ALA A 86 16.89 -8.94 7.53
C ALA A 86 15.94 -9.53 6.48
N ARG A 87 16.48 -10.33 5.55
CA ARG A 87 15.68 -11.06 4.56
C ARG A 87 16.42 -12.33 4.13
N ASN A 88 15.67 -13.40 3.88
CA ASN A 88 16.15 -14.57 3.13
C ASN A 88 15.19 -14.89 1.96
N ARG A 89 15.23 -16.10 1.41
CA ARG A 89 14.34 -16.49 0.31
C ARG A 89 12.86 -16.43 0.70
N ASP A 90 12.54 -16.79 1.94
CA ASP A 90 11.18 -17.10 2.38
C ASP A 90 10.63 -16.07 3.38
N TRP A 91 11.49 -15.23 3.96
CA TRP A 91 11.14 -14.31 5.05
C TRP A 91 11.74 -12.93 4.87
N LEU A 92 10.98 -11.94 5.31
CA LEU A 92 11.38 -10.54 5.52
C LEU A 92 11.16 -10.18 6.99
N LEU A 93 12.21 -9.69 7.66
CA LEU A 93 12.14 -9.17 9.02
C LEU A 93 12.16 -7.64 8.99
N LEU A 94 11.17 -7.03 9.63
CA LEU A 94 11.03 -5.58 9.78
C LEU A 94 11.03 -5.19 11.26
N SER A 95 11.43 -3.96 11.57
CA SER A 95 11.30 -3.44 12.94
C SER A 95 9.84 -3.40 13.37
N TRP A 96 9.60 -3.69 14.64
CA TRP A 96 8.35 -3.29 15.27
C TRP A 96 8.24 -1.76 15.28
N CYS A 97 7.04 -1.25 15.11
CA CYS A 97 6.73 0.17 15.15
C CYS A 97 5.66 0.39 16.21
N ASP A 98 5.98 1.19 17.23
CA ASP A 98 5.04 1.53 18.29
C ASP A 98 4.04 2.58 17.81
N GLY A 99 2.79 2.41 18.21
CA GLY A 99 1.69 3.29 17.84
C GLY A 99 0.37 2.53 17.79
N GLN A 100 -0.70 3.28 17.55
CA GLN A 100 -2.05 2.74 17.46
C GLN A 100 -2.63 3.06 16.09
N HIS A 101 -3.43 2.13 15.55
CA HIS A 101 -4.25 2.47 14.38
C HIS A 101 -5.24 3.57 14.79
N PRO A 102 -5.35 4.68 14.04
CA PRO A 102 -6.28 5.73 14.39
C PRO A 102 -7.72 5.20 14.32
N SER A 103 -8.60 5.74 15.15
CA SER A 103 -10.03 5.45 15.04
C SER A 103 -10.58 6.00 13.71
N HIS A 104 -11.74 5.53 13.24
CA HIS A 104 -12.33 6.06 12.01
C HIS A 104 -12.58 7.58 12.08
N ILE A 105 -13.03 8.06 13.24
CA ILE A 105 -13.30 9.48 13.47
C ILE A 105 -11.99 10.28 13.45
N GLN A 106 -10.96 9.82 14.16
CA GLN A 106 -9.66 10.46 14.17
C GLN A 106 -9.04 10.46 12.78
N TYR A 107 -9.09 9.33 12.08
CA TYR A 107 -8.50 9.18 10.76
C TYR A 107 -9.02 10.20 9.74
N LEU A 108 -10.33 10.50 9.79
CA LEU A 108 -10.98 11.46 8.89
C LEU A 108 -11.03 12.89 9.45
N SER A 109 -10.44 13.15 10.62
CA SER A 109 -10.42 14.50 11.20
C SER A 109 -9.53 15.43 10.37
N PRO A 110 -9.85 16.74 10.29
CA PRO A 110 -9.03 17.70 9.56
C PRO A 110 -7.56 17.72 10.02
N GLU A 111 -7.33 17.58 11.32
CA GLU A 111 -5.98 17.60 11.93
C GLU A 111 -5.17 16.38 11.46
N PHE A 112 -5.77 15.20 11.50
CA PHE A 112 -5.10 13.98 11.05
C PHE A 112 -4.86 14.00 9.53
N GLN A 113 -5.81 14.51 8.76
CA GLN A 113 -5.68 14.67 7.31
C GLN A 113 -4.57 15.66 6.93
N SER A 114 -4.40 16.76 7.67
CA SER A 114 -3.26 17.69 7.49
C SER A 114 -1.92 16.99 7.79
N LEU A 115 -1.84 16.23 8.89
CA LEU A 115 -0.63 15.47 9.23
C LEU A 115 -0.29 14.41 8.17
N LEU A 116 -1.30 13.72 7.65
CA LEU A 116 -1.14 12.74 6.59
C LEU A 116 -0.73 13.41 5.27
N ALA A 117 -1.33 14.54 4.92
CA ALA A 117 -0.94 15.32 3.74
C ALA A 117 0.53 15.75 3.81
N ALA A 118 0.99 16.24 4.97
CA ALA A 118 2.39 16.57 5.20
C ALA A 118 3.30 15.33 5.07
N THR A 119 2.88 14.19 5.62
CA THR A 119 3.63 12.92 5.55
C THR A 119 3.77 12.42 4.10
N ILE A 120 2.68 12.46 3.31
CA ILE A 120 2.72 12.09 1.89
C ILE A 120 3.54 13.11 1.09
N ALA A 121 3.46 14.41 1.40
CA ALA A 121 4.30 15.44 0.77
C ALA A 121 5.79 15.15 1.00
N LYS A 122 6.18 14.83 2.24
CA LYS A 122 7.55 14.42 2.58
C LYS A 122 7.97 13.12 1.91
N LEU A 123 7.07 12.15 1.77
CA LEU A 123 7.35 10.94 0.98
C LEU A 123 7.66 11.30 -0.48
N HIS A 124 6.85 12.17 -1.08
CA HIS A 124 6.99 12.57 -2.48
C HIS A 124 8.21 13.48 -2.75
N THR A 125 9.03 13.81 -1.74
CA THR A 125 10.34 14.44 -1.91
C THR A 125 11.51 13.45 -1.79
N GLN A 126 11.26 12.20 -1.39
CA GLN A 126 12.31 11.19 -1.28
C GLN A 126 12.88 10.83 -2.66
N PRO A 127 14.14 10.34 -2.72
CA PRO A 127 14.71 9.81 -3.95
C PRO A 127 13.84 8.72 -4.57
N LEU A 128 13.87 8.63 -5.91
CA LEU A 128 13.10 7.62 -6.63
C LEU A 128 13.52 6.20 -6.23
N LEU A 129 12.52 5.32 -6.10
CA LEU A 129 12.71 3.89 -5.89
C LEU A 129 13.30 3.23 -7.15
N SER A 130 13.77 2.00 -7.01
CA SER A 130 14.15 1.18 -8.17
C SER A 130 12.96 0.64 -8.98
N TYR A 131 11.72 0.95 -8.58
CA TYR A 131 10.51 0.30 -9.09
C TYR A 131 9.53 1.35 -9.62
N PRO A 132 9.42 1.54 -10.95
CA PRO A 132 8.34 2.33 -11.53
C PRO A 132 7.01 1.56 -11.44
N LEU A 133 5.90 2.28 -11.31
CA LEU A 133 4.57 1.69 -11.40
C LEU A 133 4.30 1.28 -12.85
N GLN A 134 4.11 -0.01 -13.09
CA GLN A 134 3.83 -0.55 -14.42
C GLN A 134 2.32 -0.69 -14.63
N LEU A 135 1.58 0.42 -14.48
CA LEU A 135 0.11 0.42 -14.38
C LEU A 135 -0.57 -0.43 -15.46
N ARG A 136 -0.21 -0.29 -16.74
CA ARG A 136 -0.83 -1.09 -17.81
C ARG A 136 -0.55 -2.59 -17.70
N GLN A 137 0.64 -2.98 -17.26
CA GLN A 137 0.96 -4.39 -17.07
C GLN A 137 0.15 -4.97 -15.93
N GLU A 138 0.01 -4.22 -14.83
CA GLU A 138 -0.86 -4.61 -13.71
C GLU A 138 -2.31 -4.73 -14.14
N MET A 139 -2.81 -3.76 -14.91
CA MET A 139 -4.16 -3.82 -15.48
C MET A 139 -4.35 -5.03 -16.40
N ALA A 140 -3.39 -5.33 -17.28
CA ALA A 140 -3.45 -6.49 -18.17
C ALA A 140 -3.52 -7.80 -17.37
N HIS A 141 -2.65 -7.95 -16.36
CA HIS A 141 -2.62 -9.14 -15.52
C HIS A 141 -3.89 -9.32 -14.70
N TYR A 142 -4.39 -8.27 -14.02
CA TYR A 142 -5.68 -8.35 -13.34
C TYR A 142 -6.82 -8.69 -14.32
N GLY A 143 -6.75 -8.15 -15.54
CA GLY A 143 -7.64 -8.51 -16.64
C GLY A 143 -7.69 -10.01 -16.93
N GLU A 144 -6.58 -10.75 -16.79
CA GLU A 144 -6.53 -12.20 -16.95
C GLU A 144 -7.21 -12.92 -15.78
N LEU A 145 -6.98 -12.45 -14.55
CA LEU A 145 -7.45 -13.07 -13.30
C LEU A 145 -8.94 -12.90 -13.00
N ILE A 146 -9.62 -11.94 -13.63
CA ILE A 146 -11.07 -11.74 -13.46
C ILE A 146 -11.83 -12.96 -14.01
N ASP A 147 -12.91 -13.36 -13.31
CA ASP A 147 -13.82 -14.43 -13.74
C ASP A 147 -14.32 -14.14 -15.17
N PRO A 148 -14.10 -15.06 -16.14
CA PRO A 148 -14.61 -14.94 -17.50
C PRO A 148 -16.10 -14.60 -17.59
N LYS A 149 -16.94 -15.10 -16.68
CA LYS A 149 -18.38 -14.84 -16.65
C LYS A 149 -18.72 -13.38 -16.36
N ARG A 150 -17.81 -12.65 -15.70
CA ARG A 150 -17.98 -11.23 -15.36
C ARG A 150 -17.44 -10.28 -16.44
N LYS A 151 -16.72 -10.80 -17.45
CA LYS A 151 -16.19 -10.05 -18.59
C LYS A 151 -17.24 -9.85 -19.68
N THR A 152 -18.16 -8.92 -19.45
CA THR A 152 -19.16 -8.53 -20.46
C THR A 152 -18.51 -7.87 -21.69
N PRO A 153 -19.19 -7.81 -22.87
CA PRO A 153 -18.67 -7.09 -24.02
C PRO A 153 -18.31 -5.63 -23.72
N ARG A 154 -19.04 -4.98 -22.80
CA ARG A 154 -18.74 -3.62 -22.35
C ARG A 154 -17.48 -3.57 -21.50
N TRP A 155 -17.28 -4.53 -20.59
CA TRP A 155 -16.04 -4.66 -19.83
C TRP A 155 -14.84 -4.79 -20.77
N LEU A 156 -14.92 -5.67 -21.78
CA LEU A 156 -13.85 -5.89 -22.74
C LEU A 156 -13.49 -4.62 -23.52
N ARG A 157 -14.47 -3.77 -23.86
CA ARG A 157 -14.22 -2.45 -24.46
C ARG A 157 -13.46 -1.53 -23.51
N TRP A 158 -13.85 -1.45 -22.23
CA TRP A 158 -13.11 -0.66 -21.24
C TRP A 158 -11.71 -1.20 -21.02
N HIS A 159 -11.56 -2.51 -20.91
CA HIS A 159 -10.26 -3.16 -20.76
C HIS A 159 -9.34 -2.82 -21.92
N LYS A 160 -9.82 -2.98 -23.16
CA LYS A 160 -9.07 -2.57 -24.36
C LYS A 160 -8.72 -1.07 -24.32
N TYR A 161 -9.67 -0.21 -23.95
CA TYR A 161 -9.43 1.23 -23.82
C TYR A 161 -8.29 1.52 -22.85
N PHE A 162 -8.32 0.99 -21.62
CA PHE A 162 -7.26 1.27 -20.64
C PHE A 162 -5.90 0.65 -21.01
N LEU A 163 -5.88 -0.41 -21.81
CA LEU A 163 -4.63 -0.96 -22.34
C LEU A 163 -4.03 -0.15 -23.51
N SER A 164 -4.84 0.60 -24.27
CA SER A 164 -4.37 1.33 -25.46
C SER A 164 -4.39 2.85 -25.39
N ALA A 165 -5.33 3.46 -24.64
CA ALA A 165 -5.53 4.91 -24.58
C ALA A 165 -4.33 5.59 -23.91
N PRO A 166 -3.89 6.78 -24.35
CA PRO A 166 -2.77 7.48 -23.72
C PRO A 166 -3.07 7.78 -22.24
N MET A 167 -2.10 7.52 -21.36
CA MET A 167 -2.20 7.87 -19.94
C MET A 167 -2.02 9.38 -19.76
N PRO A 168 -2.57 9.98 -18.69
CA PRO A 168 -2.27 11.36 -18.32
C PRO A 168 -0.75 11.59 -18.28
N LYS A 169 -0.32 12.75 -18.78
CA LYS A 169 1.11 13.11 -18.76
C LYS A 169 1.54 13.29 -17.30
N THR A 170 2.62 12.63 -16.90
CA THR A 170 3.18 12.75 -15.54
C THR A 170 3.44 14.22 -15.21
N LEU A 171 2.86 14.68 -14.11
CA LEU A 171 3.06 16.00 -13.54
C LEU A 171 4.36 16.07 -12.76
N LYS A 172 4.56 15.11 -11.86
CA LYS A 172 5.79 14.91 -11.09
C LYS A 172 5.90 13.44 -10.73
N LEU A 173 7.01 12.82 -11.08
CA LEU A 173 7.33 11.46 -10.67
C LEU A 173 7.88 11.46 -9.25
N ALA A 174 7.34 10.63 -8.37
CA ALA A 174 7.76 10.52 -6.98
C ALA A 174 7.55 9.09 -6.45
N PRO A 175 8.28 8.69 -5.39
CA PRO A 175 7.96 7.46 -4.69
C PRO A 175 6.61 7.60 -3.98
N ALA A 176 5.74 6.59 -4.10
CA ALA A 176 4.42 6.57 -3.51
C ALA A 176 4.16 5.23 -2.80
N HIS A 177 3.32 5.27 -1.76
CA HIS A 177 2.91 4.09 -1.01
C HIS A 177 1.89 3.22 -1.76
N MET A 178 0.97 3.86 -2.51
CA MET A 178 -0.11 3.25 -3.31
C MET A 178 -1.19 2.47 -2.55
N ASP A 179 -1.02 2.19 -1.26
CA ASP A 179 -2.02 1.50 -0.43
C ASP A 179 -2.26 2.18 0.93
N ILE A 180 -2.59 3.47 0.91
CA ILE A 180 -2.81 4.25 2.14
C ILE A 180 -4.27 4.12 2.56
N HIS A 181 -4.50 3.47 3.69
CA HIS A 181 -5.77 3.44 4.40
C HIS A 181 -5.50 3.31 5.91
N ARG A 182 -6.54 3.49 6.74
CA ARG A 182 -6.45 3.47 8.21
C ARG A 182 -5.69 2.27 8.80
N GLY A 183 -5.82 1.09 8.18
CA GLY A 183 -5.17 -0.15 8.62
C GLY A 183 -3.66 -0.19 8.36
N ASN A 184 -3.17 0.63 7.42
CA ASN A 184 -1.75 0.75 7.07
C ASN A 184 -1.09 1.97 7.71
N ILE A 185 -1.70 2.51 8.77
CA ILE A 185 -1.21 3.71 9.46
C ILE A 185 -1.14 3.43 10.96
N LEU A 186 -0.02 3.77 11.56
CA LEU A 186 0.09 3.93 13.01
C LEU A 186 0.23 5.41 13.34
N TYR A 187 -0.49 5.81 14.37
CA TYR A 187 -0.35 7.09 15.04
C TYR A 187 0.42 6.88 16.34
N THR A 188 1.53 7.58 16.47
CA THR A 188 2.48 7.42 17.58
C THR A 188 2.21 8.44 18.68
N GLU A 189 2.80 8.22 19.86
CA GLU A 189 2.68 9.15 21.00
C GLU A 189 3.31 10.51 20.74
N ASP A 190 4.31 10.59 19.86
CA ASP A 190 4.94 11.84 19.42
C ASP A 190 4.16 12.59 18.32
N ASN A 191 2.89 12.22 18.10
CA ASN A 191 2.00 12.78 17.10
C ASN A 191 2.55 12.68 15.66
N SER A 192 3.21 11.56 15.34
CA SER A 192 3.69 11.26 13.99
C SER A 192 2.93 10.09 13.37
N ILE A 193 3.04 9.99 12.04
CA ILE A 193 2.46 8.90 11.26
C ILE A 193 3.58 7.97 10.83
N ILE A 194 3.38 6.66 11.04
CA ILE A 194 4.15 5.61 10.40
C ILE A 194 3.25 4.93 9.37
N LEU A 195 3.72 4.87 8.12
CA LEU A 195 3.05 4.12 7.05
C LEU A 195 3.56 2.67 7.07
N LEU A 196 2.64 1.72 7.14
CA LEU A 196 2.89 0.29 7.12
C LEU A 196 2.54 -0.31 5.76
N ASP A 197 3.05 -1.51 5.50
CA ASP A 197 2.73 -2.31 4.31
C ASP A 197 3.09 -1.68 2.94
N TRP A 198 4.40 -1.66 2.66
CA TRP A 198 4.97 -1.03 1.46
C TRP A 198 5.00 -1.93 0.22
N GLU A 199 4.17 -2.98 0.16
CA GLU A 199 4.24 -3.98 -0.92
C GLU A 199 3.85 -3.41 -2.30
N TYR A 200 2.89 -2.48 -2.32
CA TYR A 200 2.43 -1.80 -3.53
C TYR A 200 3.25 -0.55 -3.89
N ALA A 201 4.21 -0.16 -3.06
CA ALA A 201 4.95 1.06 -3.25
C ALA A 201 5.72 1.08 -4.59
N ALA A 202 5.68 2.21 -5.28
CA ALA A 202 6.29 2.39 -6.59
C ALA A 202 6.51 3.87 -6.92
N ASN A 203 7.36 4.18 -7.90
CA ASN A 203 7.43 5.52 -8.46
C ASN A 203 6.23 5.74 -9.39
N THR A 204 5.47 6.80 -9.15
CA THR A 204 4.31 7.15 -9.96
C THR A 204 4.12 8.65 -10.00
N ASP A 205 3.15 9.09 -10.81
CA ASP A 205 2.72 10.48 -10.79
C ASP A 205 2.07 10.84 -9.45
N ILE A 206 2.43 11.99 -8.87
CA ILE A 206 1.85 12.44 -7.60
C ILE A 206 0.32 12.55 -7.65
N GLY A 207 -0.26 12.90 -8.80
CA GLY A 207 -1.71 12.96 -8.97
C GLY A 207 -2.36 11.58 -8.95
N LEU A 208 -1.69 10.55 -9.50
CA LEU A 208 -2.16 9.17 -9.43
C LEU A 208 -2.11 8.64 -7.98
N SER A 209 -1.02 8.90 -7.26
CA SER A 209 -0.85 8.53 -5.85
C SER A 209 -1.98 9.13 -4.98
N LEU A 210 -2.20 10.45 -5.10
CA LEU A 210 -3.20 11.17 -4.31
C LEU A 210 -4.64 10.78 -4.70
N GLU A 211 -4.93 10.63 -5.98
CA GLU A 211 -6.27 10.19 -6.41
C GLU A 211 -6.57 8.75 -5.95
N THR A 212 -5.56 7.86 -5.91
CA THR A 212 -5.72 6.51 -5.34
C THR A 212 -6.12 6.59 -3.88
N TYR A 213 -5.43 7.42 -3.09
CA TYR A 213 -5.77 7.67 -1.70
C TYR A 213 -7.19 8.23 -1.53
N PHE A 214 -7.58 9.21 -2.34
CA PHE A 214 -8.91 9.85 -2.25
C PHE A 214 -10.05 8.89 -2.58
N GLN A 215 -9.88 8.02 -3.58
CA GLN A 215 -10.90 7.03 -3.94
C GLN A 215 -10.96 5.91 -2.90
N ALA A 216 -9.82 5.38 -2.44
CA ALA A 216 -9.78 4.30 -1.46
C ALA A 216 -10.42 4.69 -0.12
N ASN A 217 -10.28 5.96 0.28
CA ASN A 217 -10.80 6.47 1.56
C ASN A 217 -12.08 7.30 1.40
N GLN A 218 -12.66 7.34 0.19
CA GLN A 218 -13.94 7.99 -0.11
C GLN A 218 -14.02 9.45 0.34
N LEU A 219 -12.92 10.19 0.23
CA LEU A 219 -12.90 11.61 0.62
C LEU A 219 -13.82 12.42 -0.26
N ASN A 220 -14.62 13.28 0.36
CA ASN A 220 -15.52 14.21 -0.33
C ASN A 220 -14.74 15.39 -0.94
N THR A 221 -15.41 16.21 -1.75
CA THR A 221 -14.80 17.34 -2.47
C THR A 221 -14.06 18.31 -1.55
N GLN A 222 -14.65 18.66 -0.40
CA GLN A 222 -14.05 19.60 0.55
C GLN A 222 -12.80 18.99 1.19
N GLN A 223 -12.90 17.74 1.66
CA GLN A 223 -11.76 17.02 2.24
C GLN A 223 -10.59 16.91 1.26
N ARG A 224 -10.87 16.62 -0.02
CA ARG A 224 -9.83 16.58 -1.06
C ARG A 224 -9.17 17.94 -1.27
N HIS A 225 -9.96 19.01 -1.32
CA HIS A 225 -9.45 20.37 -1.46
C HIS A 225 -8.51 20.72 -0.29
N ASP A 226 -8.96 20.50 0.94
CA ASP A 226 -8.19 20.83 2.14
C ASP A 226 -6.92 20.00 2.23
N PHE A 227 -7.01 18.70 1.89
CA PHE A 227 -5.84 17.82 1.81
C PHE A 227 -4.80 18.31 0.80
N LEU A 228 -5.22 18.74 -0.39
CA LEU A 228 -4.32 19.23 -1.44
C LEU A 228 -3.68 20.56 -1.05
N SER A 229 -4.43 21.45 -0.39
CA SER A 229 -3.89 22.70 0.16
C SER A 229 -2.78 22.42 1.17
N GLU A 230 -3.05 21.55 2.15
CA GLU A 230 -2.05 21.14 3.15
C GLU A 230 -0.84 20.45 2.50
N TYR A 231 -1.08 19.53 1.56
CA TYR A 231 -0.02 18.86 0.80
C TYR A 231 0.91 19.85 0.09
N CYS A 232 0.34 20.88 -0.56
CA CYS A 232 1.11 21.86 -1.32
C CYS A 232 1.86 22.87 -0.45
N ASN A 233 1.34 23.16 0.73
CA ASN A 233 1.95 24.10 1.68
C ASN A 233 3.11 23.48 2.49
N LYS A 234 3.24 22.14 2.49
CA LYS A 234 4.24 21.42 3.29
C LYS A 234 5.36 20.85 2.41
N HIS A 235 6.58 20.87 2.94
CA HIS A 235 7.79 20.29 2.33
C HIS A 235 8.14 20.75 0.90
N GLN A 236 7.43 21.74 0.34
CA GLN A 236 7.60 22.24 -1.03
C GLN A 236 7.60 21.13 -2.08
N SER A 237 6.88 20.03 -1.83
CA SER A 237 6.83 18.89 -2.75
C SER A 237 6.23 19.30 -4.10
N TYR A 238 5.17 20.11 -4.06
CA TYR A 238 4.53 20.69 -5.23
C TYR A 238 3.72 21.91 -4.77
N THR A 239 3.78 23.04 -5.45
CA THR A 239 3.23 24.31 -4.94
C THR A 239 1.91 24.74 -5.58
N ASP A 240 1.53 24.14 -6.72
CA ASP A 240 0.35 24.53 -7.50
C ASP A 240 -0.83 23.59 -7.19
N ALA A 241 -1.62 23.93 -6.18
CA ALA A 241 -2.73 23.08 -5.71
C ALA A 241 -3.81 22.86 -6.81
N GLU A 242 -4.11 23.87 -7.61
CA GLU A 242 -5.12 23.79 -8.67
C GLU A 242 -4.69 22.85 -9.80
N ARG A 243 -3.43 22.96 -10.23
CA ARG A 243 -2.88 22.05 -11.23
C ARG A 243 -2.77 20.62 -10.71
N LEU A 244 -2.45 20.44 -9.44
CA LEU A 244 -2.44 19.12 -8.81
C LEU A 244 -3.85 18.53 -8.73
N ALA A 245 -4.85 19.33 -8.34
CA ALA A 245 -6.25 18.91 -8.32
C ALA A 245 -6.73 18.50 -9.72
N ALA A 246 -6.36 19.26 -10.76
CA ALA A 246 -6.64 18.91 -12.15
C ALA A 246 -5.97 17.60 -12.56
N GLN A 247 -4.74 17.35 -12.11
CA GLN A 247 -4.02 16.11 -12.38
C GLN A 247 -4.70 14.91 -11.70
N CYS A 248 -5.12 15.01 -10.45
CA CYS A 248 -5.89 13.96 -9.78
C CYS A 248 -7.17 13.60 -10.56
N ARG A 249 -7.90 14.62 -11.04
CA ARG A 249 -9.11 14.41 -11.87
C ARG A 249 -8.83 13.66 -13.18
N GLN A 250 -7.68 13.89 -13.82
CA GLN A 250 -7.28 13.15 -15.03
C GLN A 250 -7.00 11.67 -14.73
N TRP A 251 -6.50 11.35 -13.54
CA TRP A 251 -6.26 9.98 -13.10
C TRP A 251 -7.50 9.26 -12.58
N THR A 252 -8.58 9.96 -12.22
CA THR A 252 -9.81 9.36 -11.66
C THR A 252 -10.31 8.13 -12.42
N PRO A 253 -10.45 8.14 -13.77
CA PRO A 253 -10.93 6.97 -14.49
C PRO A 253 -9.98 5.76 -14.38
N TRP A 254 -8.67 6.00 -14.37
CA TRP A 254 -7.63 4.96 -14.28
C TRP A 254 -7.63 4.32 -12.90
N VAL A 255 -7.68 5.14 -11.84
CA VAL A 255 -7.77 4.67 -10.45
C VAL A 255 -9.03 3.84 -10.24
N LYS A 256 -10.19 4.35 -10.66
CA LYS A 256 -11.47 3.64 -10.52
C LYS A 256 -11.46 2.30 -11.25
N TYR A 257 -10.86 2.24 -12.44
CA TYR A 257 -10.78 0.99 -13.19
C TYR A 257 -9.86 -0.02 -12.52
N MET A 258 -8.70 0.42 -12.03
CA MET A 258 -7.77 -0.42 -11.26
C MET A 258 -8.44 -0.97 -9.98
N MET A 259 -9.13 -0.12 -9.21
CA MET A 259 -9.86 -0.56 -8.02
C MET A 259 -10.96 -1.57 -8.36
N LEU A 260 -11.70 -1.32 -9.44
CA LEU A 260 -12.73 -2.25 -9.90
C LEU A 260 -12.14 -3.62 -10.25
N MET A 261 -11.02 -3.64 -10.99
CA MET A 261 -10.30 -4.88 -11.28
C MET A 261 -9.85 -5.60 -10.01
N TRP A 262 -9.29 -4.87 -9.05
CA TRP A 262 -8.86 -5.43 -7.78
C TRP A 262 -10.01 -6.11 -7.03
N TYR A 263 -11.16 -5.44 -6.90
CA TYR A 263 -12.35 -6.03 -6.25
C TYR A 263 -12.85 -7.29 -6.97
N GLU A 264 -12.87 -7.28 -8.30
CA GLU A 264 -13.30 -8.43 -9.11
C GLU A 264 -12.35 -9.63 -8.96
N VAL A 265 -11.04 -9.38 -8.91
CA VAL A 265 -10.02 -10.42 -8.67
C VAL A 265 -10.13 -10.97 -7.24
N GLN A 266 -10.29 -10.09 -6.25
CA GLN A 266 -10.43 -10.49 -4.84
C GLN A 266 -11.69 -11.32 -4.61
N TRP A 267 -12.81 -10.93 -5.20
CA TRP A 267 -14.03 -11.74 -5.19
C TRP A 267 -13.77 -13.12 -5.83
N ASN A 268 -13.15 -13.17 -7.01
CA ASN A 268 -12.90 -14.44 -7.70
C ASN A 268 -12.03 -15.40 -6.86
N GLN A 269 -11.05 -14.87 -6.13
CA GLN A 269 -10.14 -15.67 -5.31
C GLN A 269 -10.74 -16.09 -3.96
N SER A 270 -11.46 -15.19 -3.29
CA SER A 270 -11.96 -15.40 -1.92
C SER A 270 -13.41 -15.89 -1.86
N GLN A 271 -14.18 -15.67 -2.92
CA GLN A 271 -15.63 -15.82 -2.97
C GLN A 271 -16.38 -14.96 -1.93
N ASN A 272 -15.73 -13.94 -1.36
CA ASN A 272 -16.37 -13.02 -0.43
C ASN A 272 -17.23 -11.98 -1.19
N SER A 273 -18.54 -11.99 -0.94
CA SER A 273 -19.52 -11.08 -1.55
C SER A 273 -19.32 -9.61 -1.22
N ASP A 274 -18.62 -9.28 -0.14
CA ASP A 274 -18.32 -7.88 0.24
C ASP A 274 -17.57 -7.15 -0.88
N PHE A 275 -16.68 -7.86 -1.59
CA PHE A 275 -15.96 -7.28 -2.73
C PHE A 275 -16.89 -6.92 -3.89
N LEU A 276 -17.97 -7.69 -4.12
CA LEU A 276 -18.98 -7.32 -5.11
C LEU A 276 -19.77 -6.09 -4.67
N LEU A 277 -20.14 -6.01 -3.39
CA LEU A 277 -20.83 -4.86 -2.82
C LEU A 277 -20.00 -3.58 -3.01
N HIS A 278 -18.72 -3.62 -2.64
CA HIS A 278 -17.80 -2.49 -2.79
C HIS A 278 -17.53 -2.13 -4.26
N SER A 279 -17.54 -3.10 -5.18
CA SER A 279 -17.38 -2.84 -6.61
C SER A 279 -18.60 -2.16 -7.26
N GLY A 280 -19.78 -2.19 -6.63
CA GLY A 280 -21.05 -1.78 -7.23
C GLY A 280 -21.05 -0.35 -7.78
N ALA A 281 -20.58 0.63 -6.99
CA ALA A 281 -20.49 2.02 -7.42
C ALA A 281 -19.51 2.21 -8.59
N LEU A 282 -18.43 1.41 -8.64
CA LEU A 282 -17.47 1.44 -9.74
C LEU A 282 -18.05 0.81 -11.00
N ARG A 283 -18.79 -0.31 -10.87
CA ARG A 283 -19.52 -0.90 -12.01
C ARG A 283 -20.54 0.07 -12.58
N GLN A 284 -21.28 0.77 -11.72
CA GLN A 284 -22.21 1.81 -12.16
C GLN A 284 -21.49 2.95 -12.88
N TYR A 285 -20.35 3.43 -12.36
CA TYR A 285 -19.53 4.47 -13.00
C TYR A 285 -19.10 4.08 -14.43
N PHE A 286 -18.77 2.80 -14.66
CA PHE A 286 -18.44 2.28 -16.00
C PHE A 286 -19.66 1.75 -16.79
N HIS A 287 -20.86 1.89 -16.22
CA HIS A 287 -22.14 1.38 -16.73
C HIS A 287 -22.11 -0.12 -17.08
N LEU A 288 -21.49 -0.91 -16.20
CA LEU A 288 -21.42 -2.36 -16.25
C LEU A 288 -22.60 -2.98 -15.47
N PRO A 289 -23.15 -4.11 -15.92
CA PRO A 289 -24.20 -4.81 -15.16
C PRO A 289 -23.63 -5.40 -13.86
N TYR A 290 -24.47 -5.61 -12.85
CA TYR A 290 -24.04 -6.21 -11.58
C TYR A 290 -23.63 -7.68 -11.74
#